data_AF-A0A3D4CNC6-F1
#
_entry.id   AF-A0A3D4CNC6-F1
#
_cell.length_a   1.000
_cell.length_b   1.000
_cell.length_c   1.000
_cell.angle_alpha   90.00
_cell.angle_beta   90.00
_cell.angle_gamma   90.00
#
_symmetry.space_group_name_H-M   'P 1'
#
loop_
_entity.id
_entity.type
_entity.pdbx_description
1 polymer ?
#
loop_
_entity_poly.entity_id
_entity_poly.type
_entity_poly.pdbx_seq_one_letter_code
_entity_poly.pdbx_strand_id
1 'polypeptide(L)'
;MAMLTIAIPSKNEVFLRKTILDVLEKATGDIEVLPILDGYDLPAEEIVVDPRVRYIRLPAASFSQKRHGVNLAISQAKGKYVMSLDAHCMMAKGFDVQLAKDHHPNWVQIPRRNRLDAVKWSLQPQSDNRPPIDYEYIMFPPLMNDHSIHGFKWDTRTLANSDKQIDDTIQFQGSCWFMTKKWFDKMGFMQVEGYTGWGQEAEEISMTTWKNGGRVVTNKNTWYAHLHKGPVHGRMYHLSREENRRSYDYSYHKWLIENKDFFIGLIEKFAPLPGWPPNWKEKLWPSDTTIISNNSTNKKKMEKTMATKNNTTIIYITSNIENLKFEHKIRKELENNSHGLPIISVSRKPTKFGKNICVGDVPLCSSSTLKQILVGLEAAKTKYAILAKDDYVYPPEYFTQTPPSDDRLYQNANVWVLGDKYWQTNHFEFAQIGNRKHWIDMIKAALKDQKDWEPVGVSLTLHNTNQTDWVTENAIINIKSTSGLRRFPSVRRDAYPKRGLPYWGLATELKTKLGV
;
A
#
# COMPACT_ATOMS: atom_id res chain seq x y z
N MET A 1 11.62 34.11 -29.33
CA MET A 1 11.16 32.72 -29.08
C MET A 1 10.58 32.67 -27.66
N ALA A 2 9.74 31.70 -27.32
CA ALA A 2 9.17 31.64 -25.97
C ALA A 2 10.15 30.93 -25.01
N MET A 3 10.39 31.55 -23.84
CA MET A 3 11.39 31.09 -22.85
C MET A 3 11.02 29.74 -22.22
N LEU A 4 12.04 28.94 -21.92
CA LEU A 4 11.96 27.69 -21.15
C LEU A 4 12.57 27.86 -19.75
N THR A 5 11.80 27.52 -18.72
CA THR A 5 12.30 27.37 -17.34
C THR A 5 12.66 25.91 -17.06
N ILE A 6 13.87 25.66 -16.58
CA ILE A 6 14.40 24.31 -16.32
C ILE A 6 14.61 24.14 -14.81
N ALA A 7 13.75 23.36 -14.16
CA ALA A 7 13.91 22.96 -12.78
C ALA A 7 14.83 21.73 -12.70
N ILE A 8 15.90 21.81 -11.89
CA ILE A 8 16.85 20.71 -11.72
C ILE A 8 16.83 20.26 -10.25
N PRO A 9 15.93 19.34 -9.86
CA PRO A 9 15.89 18.83 -8.50
C PRO A 9 17.12 18.02 -8.15
N SER A 10 17.69 18.30 -6.97
CA SER A 10 18.92 17.68 -6.53
C SER A 10 18.94 17.43 -5.01
N LYS A 11 19.65 16.37 -4.60
CA LYS A 11 19.95 16.03 -3.20
C LYS A 11 21.31 15.35 -3.14
N ASN A 12 22.33 16.05 -2.64
CA ASN A 12 23.73 15.60 -2.60
C ASN A 12 24.27 15.12 -3.96
N GLU A 13 23.94 15.83 -5.05
CA GLU A 13 24.33 15.40 -6.41
C GLU A 13 25.67 15.98 -6.85
N VAL A 14 26.66 15.11 -7.06
CA VAL A 14 28.01 15.48 -7.51
C VAL A 14 28.06 15.91 -8.98
N PHE A 15 27.06 15.56 -9.78
CA PHE A 15 26.98 15.91 -11.20
C PHE A 15 26.15 17.17 -11.50
N LEU A 16 25.58 17.82 -10.47
CA LEU A 16 24.68 18.96 -10.66
C LEU A 16 25.34 20.09 -11.46
N ARG A 17 26.57 20.46 -11.09
CA ARG A 17 27.32 21.51 -11.78
C ARG A 17 27.51 21.19 -13.27
N LYS A 18 27.88 19.95 -13.60
CA LYS A 18 28.08 19.53 -15.01
C LYS A 18 26.77 19.60 -15.80
N THR A 19 25.66 19.15 -15.20
CA THR A 19 24.32 19.25 -15.81
C THR A 19 23.92 20.70 -16.08
N ILE A 20 24.15 21.62 -15.14
CA ILE A 20 23.83 23.05 -15.32
C ILE A 20 24.64 23.64 -16.48
N LEU A 21 25.95 23.40 -16.51
CA LEU A 21 26.81 23.93 -17.58
C LEU A 21 26.44 23.36 -18.95
N ASP A 22 26.11 22.07 -19.02
CA ASP A 22 25.69 21.41 -20.26
C ASP A 22 24.41 22.04 -20.83
N VAL A 23 23.43 22.32 -19.95
CA VAL A 23 22.21 23.04 -20.30
C VAL A 23 22.51 24.45 -20.83
N LEU A 24 23.36 25.21 -20.12
CA LEU A 24 23.71 26.59 -20.48
C LEU A 24 24.46 26.69 -21.82
N GLU A 25 25.32 25.71 -22.10
CA GLU A 25 26.12 25.62 -23.32
C GLU A 25 25.26 25.23 -24.54
N LYS A 26 24.32 24.30 -24.33
CA LYS A 26 23.59 23.66 -25.44
C LYS A 26 22.25 24.29 -25.75
N ALA A 27 21.69 25.08 -24.83
CA ALA A 27 20.51 25.88 -25.14
C ALA A 27 20.83 26.92 -26.23
N THR A 28 19.90 27.11 -27.17
CA THR A 28 20.07 28.08 -28.27
C THR A 28 19.02 29.19 -28.27
N GLY A 29 17.99 29.06 -27.45
CA GLY A 29 16.98 30.09 -27.18
C GLY A 29 17.08 30.62 -25.75
N ASP A 30 16.04 31.33 -25.34
CA ASP A 30 15.97 31.94 -24.01
C ASP A 30 15.62 30.90 -22.95
N ILE A 31 16.50 30.75 -21.97
CA ILE A 31 16.31 29.84 -20.84
C ILE A 31 16.51 30.54 -19.51
N GLU A 32 15.89 29.98 -18.47
CA GLU A 32 16.35 30.13 -17.10
C GLU A 32 16.49 28.74 -16.46
N VAL A 33 17.48 28.60 -15.58
CA VAL A 33 17.80 27.35 -14.89
C VAL A 33 17.61 27.56 -13.40
N LEU A 34 16.80 26.70 -12.79
CA LEU A 34 16.47 26.72 -11.37
C LEU A 34 16.95 25.42 -10.70
N PRO A 35 18.24 25.33 -10.34
CA PRO A 35 18.73 24.21 -9.52
C PRO A 35 18.06 24.25 -8.15
N ILE A 36 17.52 23.11 -7.71
CA ILE A 36 16.87 22.99 -6.41
C ILE A 36 17.74 22.13 -5.50
N LEU A 37 18.15 22.70 -4.36
CA LEU A 37 18.93 22.03 -3.33
C LEU A 37 17.98 21.54 -2.21
N ASP A 38 17.69 20.24 -2.19
CA ASP A 38 16.80 19.59 -1.19
C ASP A 38 17.55 19.29 0.12
N GLY A 39 17.65 20.29 0.99
CA GLY A 39 18.17 20.13 2.35
C GLY A 39 19.69 20.02 2.44
N TYR A 40 20.42 20.62 1.49
CA TYR A 40 21.87 20.67 1.48
C TYR A 40 22.35 21.96 0.77
N ASP A 41 23.62 22.30 0.95
CA ASP A 41 24.29 23.39 0.23
C ASP A 41 25.47 22.84 -0.58
N LEU A 42 25.82 23.58 -1.64
CA LEU A 42 26.99 23.28 -2.47
C LEU A 42 28.22 24.03 -1.94
N PRO A 43 29.42 23.44 -2.07
CA PRO A 43 30.67 24.18 -1.96
C PRO A 43 30.71 25.38 -2.92
N ALA A 44 31.43 26.44 -2.55
CA ALA A 44 31.47 27.69 -3.31
C ALA A 44 31.97 27.48 -4.76
N GLU A 45 32.93 26.59 -4.94
CA GLU A 45 33.51 26.18 -6.23
C GLU A 45 32.55 25.39 -7.12
N GLU A 46 31.51 24.79 -6.53
CA GLU A 46 30.50 24.03 -7.27
C GLU A 46 29.34 24.91 -7.75
N ILE A 47 29.18 26.12 -7.19
CA ILE A 47 28.16 27.08 -7.59
C ILE A 47 28.46 27.64 -8.99
N VAL A 48 27.55 27.38 -9.92
CA VAL A 48 27.54 28.05 -11.24
C VAL A 48 27.02 29.48 -11.09
N VAL A 49 27.85 30.46 -11.45
CA VAL A 49 27.49 31.88 -11.50
C VAL A 49 27.21 32.27 -12.96
N ASP A 50 25.93 32.38 -13.30
CA ASP A 50 25.44 32.83 -14.61
C ASP A 50 24.10 33.56 -14.39
N PRO A 51 23.81 34.68 -15.09
CA PRO A 51 22.58 35.44 -14.90
C PRO A 51 21.30 34.64 -15.19
N ARG A 52 21.40 33.53 -15.93
CA ARG A 52 20.30 32.60 -16.23
C ARG A 52 20.07 31.59 -15.11
N VAL A 53 20.96 31.47 -14.14
CA VAL A 53 20.92 30.46 -13.07
C VAL A 53 20.48 31.08 -11.75
N ARG A 54 19.48 30.49 -11.10
CA ARG A 54 19.04 30.89 -9.76
C ARG A 54 18.72 29.68 -8.90
N TYR A 55 19.48 29.51 -7.82
CA TYR A 55 19.29 28.39 -6.90
C TYR A 55 18.06 28.57 -6.01
N ILE A 56 17.31 27.48 -5.86
CA ILE A 56 16.22 27.34 -4.90
C ILE A 56 16.72 26.43 -3.78
N ARG A 57 16.70 26.92 -2.54
CA ARG A 57 17.15 26.17 -1.36
C ARG A 57 15.96 25.77 -0.52
N LEU A 58 15.81 24.47 -0.29
CA LEU A 58 14.81 23.94 0.64
C LEU A 58 15.50 23.60 1.96
N PRO A 59 14.82 23.81 3.11
CA PRO A 59 15.36 23.42 4.41
C PRO A 59 15.58 21.91 4.47
N ALA A 60 16.50 21.46 5.32
CA ALA A 60 16.67 20.04 5.58
C ALA A 60 15.39 19.44 6.18
N ALA A 61 14.99 18.27 5.66
CA ALA A 61 13.82 17.52 6.11
C ALA A 61 14.15 16.03 6.20
N SER A 62 13.36 15.29 6.99
CA SER A 62 13.48 13.82 7.14
C SER A 62 13.02 13.04 5.91
N PHE A 63 12.35 13.71 4.97
CA PHE A 63 11.82 13.17 3.72
C PHE A 63 12.40 13.92 2.53
N SER A 64 12.29 13.35 1.33
CA SER A 64 12.66 14.11 0.14
C SER A 64 11.59 15.09 -0.32
N GLN A 65 12.04 16.27 -0.71
CA GLN A 65 11.22 17.38 -1.15
C GLN A 65 11.26 17.61 -2.66
N LYS A 66 11.56 16.59 -3.50
CA LYS A 66 11.59 16.73 -4.98
C LYS A 66 10.34 17.48 -5.51
N ARG A 67 9.15 17.00 -5.15
CA ARG A 67 7.85 17.56 -5.57
C ARG A 67 7.65 18.99 -5.10
N HIS A 68 7.96 19.26 -3.83
CA HIS A 68 7.89 20.61 -3.25
C HIS A 68 8.81 21.58 -4.00
N GLY A 69 10.04 21.14 -4.27
CA GLY A 69 11.05 21.91 -4.98
C GLY A 69 10.66 22.24 -6.41
N VAL A 70 10.18 21.23 -7.16
CA VAL A 70 9.71 21.45 -8.53
C VAL A 70 8.49 22.39 -8.53
N ASN A 71 7.51 22.19 -7.63
CA ASN A 71 6.37 23.11 -7.51
C ASN A 71 6.80 24.55 -7.18
N LEU A 72 7.76 24.73 -6.29
CA LEU A 72 8.31 26.06 -5.96
C LEU A 72 9.08 26.67 -7.13
N ALA A 73 9.83 25.87 -7.88
CA ALA A 73 10.52 26.32 -9.08
C ALA A 73 9.54 26.77 -10.16
N ILE A 74 8.52 25.95 -10.42
CA ILE A 74 7.53 26.24 -11.46
C ILE A 74 6.61 27.40 -11.06
N SER A 75 6.28 27.58 -9.78
CA SER A 75 5.51 28.74 -9.32
C SER A 75 6.27 30.06 -9.53
N GLN A 76 7.60 30.02 -9.56
CA GLN A 76 8.48 31.16 -9.82
C GLN A 76 8.99 31.21 -11.28
N ALA A 77 8.51 30.31 -12.15
CA ALA A 77 8.96 30.21 -13.53
C ALA A 77 8.52 31.42 -14.35
N LYS A 78 9.45 31.99 -15.11
CA LYS A 78 9.23 33.06 -16.09
C LYS A 78 8.91 32.52 -17.48
N GLY A 79 9.29 31.26 -17.76
CA GLY A 79 9.11 30.62 -19.05
C GLY A 79 7.65 30.29 -19.36
N LYS A 80 7.30 30.38 -20.65
CA LYS A 80 6.04 29.81 -21.18
C LYS A 80 6.04 28.30 -21.05
N TYR A 81 7.22 27.71 -21.25
CA TYR A 81 7.47 26.29 -21.12
C TYR A 81 8.25 26.00 -19.86
N VAL A 82 8.02 24.81 -19.31
CA VAL A 82 8.66 24.31 -18.11
C VAL A 82 9.18 22.90 -18.36
N MET A 83 10.35 22.63 -17.80
CA MET A 83 11.01 21.32 -17.85
C MET A 83 11.50 20.96 -16.45
N SER A 84 11.35 19.69 -16.09
CA SER A 84 12.14 19.08 -15.01
C SER A 84 13.23 18.24 -15.64
N LEU A 85 14.45 18.32 -15.10
CA LEU A 85 15.61 17.56 -15.56
C LEU A 85 16.39 17.03 -14.36
N ASP A 86 16.63 15.73 -14.29
CA ASP A 86 17.45 15.15 -13.22
C ASP A 86 18.89 15.73 -13.26
N ALA A 87 19.50 15.88 -12.09
CA ALA A 87 20.76 16.59 -11.88
C ALA A 87 22.03 15.89 -12.40
N HIS A 88 21.88 14.84 -13.21
CA HIS A 88 22.94 14.04 -13.82
C HIS A 88 22.56 13.70 -15.28
N CYS A 89 22.27 14.77 -16.03
CA CYS A 89 21.81 14.70 -17.40
C CYS A 89 22.69 15.54 -18.34
N MET A 90 22.69 15.15 -19.60
CA MET A 90 23.31 15.85 -20.72
C MET A 90 22.24 16.08 -21.81
N MET A 91 22.27 17.23 -22.48
CA MET A 91 21.27 17.59 -23.50
C MET A 91 21.86 17.55 -24.92
N ALA A 92 20.99 17.52 -25.93
CA ALA A 92 21.35 17.84 -27.31
C ALA A 92 21.50 19.36 -27.48
N LYS A 93 22.34 19.81 -28.42
CA LYS A 93 22.38 21.22 -28.82
C LYS A 93 21.03 21.63 -29.42
N GLY A 94 20.48 22.76 -28.96
CA GLY A 94 19.20 23.32 -29.39
C GLY A 94 17.97 22.56 -28.88
N PHE A 95 18.09 21.76 -27.82
CA PHE A 95 16.98 21.00 -27.25
C PHE A 95 15.77 21.89 -26.90
N ASP A 96 16.03 23.07 -26.35
CA ASP A 96 15.03 24.01 -25.86
C ASP A 96 14.15 24.56 -26.99
N VAL A 97 14.78 24.99 -28.09
CA VAL A 97 14.09 25.49 -29.28
C VAL A 97 13.36 24.35 -29.99
N GLN A 98 13.98 23.18 -30.11
CA GLN A 98 13.38 22.03 -30.79
C GLN A 98 12.15 21.50 -30.04
N LEU A 99 12.20 21.36 -28.71
CA LEU A 99 11.04 20.96 -27.90
C LEU A 99 9.92 22.00 -28.01
N ALA A 100 10.24 23.29 -27.91
CA ALA A 100 9.24 24.35 -28.04
C ALA A 100 8.57 24.37 -29.42
N LYS A 101 9.34 24.12 -30.48
CA LYS A 101 8.86 24.05 -31.88
C LYS A 101 7.85 22.91 -32.09
N ASP A 102 8.13 21.75 -31.53
CA ASP A 102 7.34 20.53 -31.75
C ASP A 102 6.16 20.39 -30.77
N HIS A 103 6.01 21.30 -29.81
CA HIS A 103 5.05 21.16 -28.72
C HIS A 103 3.66 21.67 -29.09
N HIS A 104 2.64 20.92 -28.66
CA HIS A 104 1.25 21.35 -28.71
C HIS A 104 0.66 21.50 -27.29
N PRO A 105 -0.39 22.30 -27.11
CA PRO A 105 -1.09 22.41 -25.83
C PRO A 105 -1.53 21.04 -25.28
N ASN A 106 -1.51 20.91 -23.96
CA ASN A 106 -1.90 19.70 -23.23
C ASN A 106 -1.02 18.47 -23.50
N TRP A 107 0.18 18.67 -24.04
CA TRP A 107 1.17 17.61 -24.16
C TRP A 107 2.11 17.59 -22.95
N VAL A 108 2.56 16.38 -22.61
CA VAL A 108 3.82 16.16 -21.89
C VAL A 108 4.77 15.54 -22.89
N GLN A 109 5.88 16.22 -23.15
CA GLN A 109 6.85 15.83 -24.16
C GLN A 109 8.14 15.34 -23.50
N ILE A 110 8.65 14.20 -23.96
CA ILE A 110 9.86 13.56 -23.46
C ILE A 110 10.85 13.49 -24.64
N PRO A 111 12.00 14.16 -24.59
CA PRO A 111 13.03 13.97 -25.62
C PRO A 111 13.54 12.52 -25.61
N ARG A 112 14.04 12.01 -26.75
CA ARG A 112 14.68 10.68 -26.81
C ARG A 112 15.73 10.54 -25.71
N ARG A 113 15.66 9.47 -24.92
CA ARG A 113 16.61 9.21 -23.83
C ARG A 113 17.76 8.33 -24.30
N ASN A 114 18.97 8.85 -24.18
CA ASN A 114 20.22 8.11 -24.30
C ASN A 114 20.83 7.81 -22.92
N ARG A 115 21.92 7.05 -22.91
CA ARG A 115 22.66 6.69 -21.70
C ARG A 115 23.89 7.60 -21.57
N LEU A 116 24.12 8.17 -20.40
CA LEU A 116 25.24 9.09 -20.11
C LEU A 116 26.41 8.35 -19.46
N ASP A 117 27.62 8.51 -20.02
CA ASP A 117 28.87 8.27 -19.32
C ASP A 117 29.20 9.54 -18.53
N ALA A 118 28.93 9.56 -17.23
CA ALA A 118 29.08 10.76 -16.40
C ALA A 118 30.54 11.08 -16.03
N VAL A 119 31.45 10.11 -16.20
CA VAL A 119 32.89 10.32 -16.01
C VAL A 119 33.44 11.09 -17.21
N LYS A 120 33.22 10.57 -18.43
CA LYS A 120 33.66 11.21 -19.68
C LYS A 120 32.77 12.37 -20.13
N TRP A 121 31.57 12.46 -19.55
CA TRP A 121 30.51 13.42 -19.93
C TRP A 121 30.14 13.33 -21.42
N SER A 122 29.85 12.10 -21.86
CA SER A 122 29.52 11.79 -23.24
C SER A 122 28.41 10.74 -23.33
N LEU A 123 27.88 10.48 -24.52
CA LEU A 123 27.00 9.34 -24.73
C LEU A 123 27.76 8.05 -24.42
N GLN A 124 27.14 7.11 -23.69
CA GLN A 124 27.73 5.80 -23.50
C GLN A 124 27.80 5.07 -24.85
N PRO A 125 28.96 4.49 -25.22
CA PRO A 125 29.05 3.61 -26.37
C PRO A 125 28.05 2.46 -26.21
N GLN A 126 27.17 2.26 -27.20
CA GLN A 126 26.24 1.13 -27.20
C GLN A 126 26.95 -0.07 -27.85
N SER A 127 27.63 -0.89 -27.05
CA SER A 127 28.31 -2.11 -27.54
C SER A 127 27.38 -3.32 -27.65
N ASP A 128 26.11 -3.20 -27.28
CA ASP A 128 25.19 -4.33 -27.07
C ASP A 128 23.85 -4.20 -27.81
N ASN A 129 23.83 -3.52 -28.97
CA ASN A 129 22.67 -3.36 -29.86
C ASN A 129 21.41 -2.76 -29.21
N ARG A 130 21.47 -2.28 -27.97
CA ARG A 130 20.33 -1.66 -27.29
C ARG A 130 20.00 -0.32 -27.95
N PRO A 131 18.73 -0.07 -28.31
CA PRO A 131 18.35 1.23 -28.84
C PRO A 131 18.41 2.32 -27.74
N PRO A 132 18.30 3.60 -28.13
CA PRO A 132 17.84 4.65 -27.22
C PRO A 132 16.53 4.24 -26.52
N ILE A 133 16.18 4.84 -25.39
CA ILE A 133 14.89 4.59 -24.74
C ILE A 133 13.89 5.64 -25.20
N ASP A 134 13.08 5.28 -26.20
CA ASP A 134 12.01 6.13 -26.72
C ASP A 134 10.66 5.82 -26.07
N TYR A 135 10.41 4.58 -25.64
CA TYR A 135 9.13 4.17 -25.08
C TYR A 135 9.34 3.35 -23.81
N GLU A 136 8.41 3.49 -22.86
CA GLU A 136 8.33 2.63 -21.70
C GLU A 136 6.91 2.10 -21.57
N TYR A 137 6.74 0.85 -21.15
CA TYR A 137 5.44 0.24 -20.85
C TYR A 137 5.23 0.12 -19.34
N ILE A 138 3.99 0.00 -18.90
CA ILE A 138 3.67 -0.38 -17.52
C ILE A 138 3.90 -1.88 -17.40
N MET A 139 4.83 -2.32 -16.54
CA MET A 139 4.98 -3.74 -16.23
C MET A 139 3.68 -4.28 -15.64
N PHE A 140 3.30 -5.53 -15.99
CA PHE A 140 2.09 -6.14 -15.44
C PHE A 140 2.17 -6.10 -13.90
N PRO A 141 1.31 -5.35 -13.21
CA PRO A 141 1.41 -5.21 -11.78
C PRO A 141 0.80 -6.45 -11.12
N PRO A 142 1.57 -7.30 -10.42
CA PRO A 142 0.95 -8.36 -9.64
C PRO A 142 0.19 -7.74 -8.46
N LEU A 143 -1.09 -8.06 -8.30
CA LEU A 143 -1.91 -7.60 -7.15
C LEU A 143 -1.30 -7.94 -5.78
N MET A 144 -0.41 -8.93 -5.69
CA MET A 144 0.08 -9.49 -4.41
C MET A 144 1.56 -9.20 -4.10
N ASN A 145 2.37 -8.99 -5.16
CA ASN A 145 3.80 -8.62 -5.15
C ASN A 145 4.10 -7.33 -4.39
N ASP A 146 3.73 -6.23 -5.04
CA ASP A 146 4.11 -4.88 -4.71
C ASP A 146 3.04 -4.00 -5.34
N HIS A 147 2.21 -3.33 -4.52
CA HIS A 147 1.19 -2.38 -4.98
C HIS A 147 1.88 -1.16 -5.60
N SER A 148 2.44 -1.32 -6.79
CA SER A 148 3.25 -0.33 -7.47
C SER A 148 3.03 -0.44 -8.97
N ILE A 149 2.93 0.71 -9.62
CA ILE A 149 2.95 0.82 -11.06
C ILE A 149 4.39 1.14 -11.43
N HIS A 150 4.98 0.32 -12.30
CA HIS A 150 6.38 0.47 -12.67
C HIS A 150 6.54 0.52 -14.18
N GLY A 151 7.32 1.50 -14.64
CA GLY A 151 7.79 1.58 -16.01
C GLY A 151 8.98 0.68 -16.30
N PHE A 152 8.97 0.14 -17.51
CA PHE A 152 10.13 -0.52 -18.09
C PHE A 152 10.29 -0.16 -19.56
N LYS A 153 11.54 -0.07 -20.02
CA LYS A 153 11.88 0.25 -21.41
C LYS A 153 11.24 -0.73 -22.40
N TRP A 154 10.71 -0.20 -23.50
CA TRP A 154 10.05 -0.98 -24.55
C TRP A 154 10.89 -1.04 -25.82
N ASP A 155 12.04 -1.73 -25.73
CA ASP A 155 13.05 -1.76 -26.79
C ASP A 155 12.48 -2.20 -28.15
N THR A 156 11.58 -3.21 -28.18
CA THR A 156 10.94 -3.68 -29.42
C THR A 156 10.09 -2.62 -30.09
N ARG A 157 9.33 -1.82 -29.32
CA ARG A 157 8.54 -0.71 -29.85
C ARG A 157 9.44 0.45 -30.29
N THR A 158 10.55 0.69 -29.60
CA THR A 158 11.54 1.67 -30.06
C THR A 158 12.09 1.32 -31.44
N LEU A 159 12.48 0.06 -31.64
CA LEU A 159 12.98 -0.40 -32.94
C LEU A 159 11.89 -0.36 -34.02
N ALA A 160 10.68 -0.84 -33.71
CA ALA A 160 9.58 -0.91 -34.67
C ALA A 160 9.06 0.47 -35.12
N ASN A 161 9.15 1.49 -34.26
CA ASN A 161 8.69 2.84 -34.56
C ASN A 161 9.87 3.81 -34.79
N SER A 162 11.05 3.35 -35.22
CA SER A 162 12.25 4.20 -35.31
C SER A 162 12.10 5.39 -36.28
N ASP A 163 11.20 5.28 -37.26
CA ASP A 163 10.85 6.27 -38.29
C ASP A 163 9.90 7.37 -37.78
N LYS A 164 9.10 7.10 -36.74
CA LYS A 164 8.14 8.06 -36.17
C LYS A 164 8.84 9.08 -35.30
N GLN A 165 9.04 10.30 -35.79
CA GLN A 165 9.78 11.33 -35.04
C GLN A 165 9.10 11.78 -33.74
N ILE A 166 7.77 11.86 -33.72
CA ILE A 166 6.98 12.16 -32.53
C ILE A 166 5.87 11.13 -32.42
N ASP A 167 5.77 10.47 -31.28
CA ASP A 167 4.82 9.37 -31.10
C ASP A 167 4.35 9.26 -29.65
N ASP A 168 3.17 8.66 -29.45
CA ASP A 168 2.58 8.47 -28.13
C ASP A 168 3.34 7.41 -27.33
N THR A 169 3.68 7.71 -26.08
CA THR A 169 4.19 6.74 -25.09
C THR A 169 3.21 6.63 -23.92
N ILE A 170 3.04 5.44 -23.35
CA ILE A 170 2.13 5.25 -22.22
C ILE A 170 2.66 5.98 -20.98
N GLN A 171 3.97 5.89 -20.75
CA GLN A 171 4.67 6.59 -19.68
C GLN A 171 6.16 6.77 -20.02
N PHE A 172 6.93 7.25 -19.05
CA PHE A 172 8.37 7.47 -19.10
C PHE A 172 8.96 7.23 -17.70
N GLN A 173 10.28 7.39 -17.51
CA GLN A 173 10.94 7.10 -16.22
C GLN A 173 10.99 8.29 -15.25
N GLY A 174 10.75 9.52 -15.72
CA GLY A 174 10.67 10.70 -14.85
C GLY A 174 11.95 11.55 -14.76
N SER A 175 13.04 11.21 -15.44
CA SER A 175 14.28 12.01 -15.39
C SER A 175 14.27 13.28 -16.24
N CYS A 176 13.32 13.38 -17.19
CA CYS A 176 13.15 14.55 -18.04
C CYS A 176 11.73 14.61 -18.57
N TRP A 177 11.09 15.77 -18.47
CA TRP A 177 9.83 16.08 -19.14
C TRP A 177 9.74 17.56 -19.48
N PHE A 178 8.97 17.89 -20.51
CA PHE A 178 8.74 19.25 -21.00
C PHE A 178 7.25 19.48 -21.26
N MET A 179 6.72 20.63 -20.84
CA MET A 179 5.33 21.02 -21.14
C MET A 179 5.13 22.54 -21.05
N THR A 180 3.96 23.04 -21.48
CA THR A 180 3.57 24.42 -21.14
C THR A 180 3.32 24.58 -19.64
N LYS A 181 3.74 25.72 -19.06
CA LYS A 181 3.43 26.08 -17.66
C LYS A 181 1.92 26.06 -17.39
N LYS A 182 1.13 26.55 -18.36
CA LYS A 182 -0.34 26.53 -18.30
C LYS A 182 -0.90 25.12 -18.11
N TRP A 183 -0.34 24.11 -18.78
CA TRP A 183 -0.77 22.72 -18.60
C TRP A 183 -0.37 22.18 -17.23
N PHE A 184 0.85 22.48 -16.78
CA PHE A 184 1.32 22.13 -15.44
C PHE A 184 0.39 22.65 -14.34
N ASP A 185 0.09 23.95 -14.37
CA ASP A 185 -0.77 24.60 -13.39
C ASP A 185 -2.21 24.06 -13.47
N LYS A 186 -2.76 23.87 -14.68
CA LYS A 186 -4.14 23.39 -14.87
C LYS A 186 -4.35 21.98 -14.32
N MET A 187 -3.35 21.10 -14.46
CA MET A 187 -3.44 19.71 -14.02
C MET A 187 -3.04 19.51 -12.56
N GLY A 188 -2.40 20.50 -11.93
CA GLY A 188 -1.89 20.38 -10.57
C GLY A 188 -0.83 19.28 -10.44
N PHE A 189 0.07 19.17 -11.42
CA PHE A 189 1.13 18.14 -11.42
C PHE A 189 2.08 18.28 -10.24
N MET A 190 2.82 17.20 -9.98
CA MET A 190 3.72 17.09 -8.84
C MET A 190 2.96 17.21 -7.52
N GLN A 191 1.77 16.62 -7.45
CA GLN A 191 0.95 16.56 -6.26
C GLN A 191 1.78 16.06 -5.07
N VAL A 192 1.73 16.79 -3.96
CA VAL A 192 2.48 16.45 -2.74
C VAL A 192 1.69 15.51 -1.83
N GLU A 193 0.39 15.76 -1.68
CA GLU A 193 -0.47 14.91 -0.87
C GLU A 193 -0.55 13.50 -1.49
N GLY A 194 -0.46 12.45 -0.68
CA GLY A 194 -0.45 11.05 -1.14
C GLY A 194 0.88 10.58 -1.74
N TYR A 195 1.56 11.42 -2.54
CA TYR A 195 2.87 11.08 -3.11
C TYR A 195 4.03 11.60 -2.25
N THR A 196 4.66 10.69 -1.50
CA THR A 196 5.85 11.01 -0.69
C THR A 196 7.15 10.56 -1.36
N GLY A 197 8.26 11.26 -1.09
CA GLY A 197 9.58 10.93 -1.62
C GLY A 197 9.79 11.24 -3.13
N TRP A 198 10.68 10.49 -3.78
CA TRP A 198 11.08 10.66 -5.20
C TRP A 198 10.25 9.81 -6.18
N GLY A 199 9.28 9.03 -5.70
CA GLY A 199 8.58 8.02 -6.51
C GLY A 199 7.35 8.53 -7.28
N GLN A 200 6.97 7.78 -8.31
CA GLN A 200 5.68 7.85 -9.03
C GLN A 200 5.38 9.18 -9.76
N GLU A 201 6.40 9.98 -10.04
CA GLU A 201 6.28 11.22 -10.81
C GLU A 201 5.80 10.94 -12.24
N ALA A 202 6.43 10.00 -12.92
CA ALA A 202 6.10 9.74 -14.31
C ALA A 202 4.71 9.09 -14.46
N GLU A 203 4.36 8.19 -13.54
CA GLU A 203 3.04 7.56 -13.48
C GLU A 203 1.94 8.60 -13.24
N GLU A 204 2.10 9.48 -12.24
CA GLU A 204 1.17 10.58 -11.98
C GLU A 204 1.01 11.49 -13.20
N ILE A 205 2.12 12.02 -13.72
CA ILE A 205 2.09 12.97 -14.85
C ILE A 205 1.46 12.32 -16.07
N SER A 206 1.85 11.08 -16.39
CA SER A 206 1.37 10.39 -17.59
C SER A 206 -0.11 10.09 -17.50
N MET A 207 -0.56 9.47 -16.40
CA MET A 207 -1.95 9.07 -16.25
C MET A 207 -2.89 10.26 -16.09
N THR A 208 -2.46 11.30 -15.36
CA THR A 208 -3.24 12.53 -15.26
C THR A 208 -3.37 13.22 -16.62
N THR A 209 -2.31 13.22 -17.42
CA THR A 209 -2.35 13.76 -18.79
C THR A 209 -3.33 12.99 -19.66
N TRP A 210 -3.21 11.65 -19.70
CA TRP A 210 -4.09 10.80 -20.50
C TRP A 210 -5.56 10.90 -20.07
N LYS A 211 -5.83 10.88 -18.76
CA LYS A 211 -7.20 10.95 -18.21
C LYS A 211 -7.90 12.26 -18.57
N ASN A 212 -7.15 13.36 -18.70
CA ASN A 212 -7.68 14.68 -19.01
C ASN A 212 -7.59 15.04 -20.51
N GLY A 213 -7.49 14.04 -21.40
CA GLY A 213 -7.50 14.23 -22.85
C GLY A 213 -6.22 14.85 -23.44
N GLY A 214 -5.15 14.92 -22.65
CA GLY A 214 -3.82 15.30 -23.12
C GLY A 214 -3.09 14.15 -23.80
N ARG A 215 -1.84 14.40 -24.21
CA ARG A 215 -0.96 13.37 -24.82
C ARG A 215 0.39 13.32 -24.13
N VAL A 216 0.89 12.12 -23.88
CA VAL A 216 2.27 11.88 -23.45
C VAL A 216 3.04 11.41 -24.67
N VAL A 217 4.03 12.18 -25.10
CA VAL A 217 4.72 11.96 -26.38
C VAL A 217 6.22 11.88 -26.20
N THR A 218 6.85 10.99 -26.94
CA THR A 218 8.29 10.98 -27.14
C THR A 218 8.63 11.81 -28.36
N ASN A 219 9.61 12.70 -28.24
CA ASN A 219 10.12 13.53 -29.31
C ASN A 219 11.57 13.12 -29.66
N LYS A 220 11.76 12.56 -30.85
CA LYS A 220 13.05 12.06 -31.36
C LYS A 220 13.81 13.08 -32.20
N ASN A 221 13.20 14.25 -32.49
CA ASN A 221 13.89 15.37 -33.15
C ASN A 221 14.96 16.00 -32.25
N THR A 222 14.97 15.67 -30.95
CA THR A 222 16.03 16.05 -30.00
C THR A 222 16.20 14.95 -28.96
N TRP A 223 17.20 15.09 -28.09
CA TRP A 223 17.55 14.05 -27.13
C TRP A 223 18.15 14.62 -25.85
N TYR A 224 18.12 13.77 -24.81
CA TYR A 224 18.93 13.95 -23.60
C TYR A 224 19.59 12.60 -23.26
N ALA A 225 20.63 12.62 -22.43
CA ALA A 225 21.27 11.44 -21.91
C ALA A 225 21.27 11.48 -20.38
N HIS A 226 20.97 10.34 -19.76
CA HIS A 226 20.81 10.23 -18.32
C HIS A 226 21.73 9.15 -17.75
N LEU A 227 22.34 9.43 -16.60
CA LEU A 227 23.19 8.48 -15.90
C LEU A 227 22.35 7.44 -15.15
N HIS A 228 22.50 6.16 -15.50
CA HIS A 228 22.08 5.09 -14.59
C HIS A 228 23.15 4.90 -13.52
N LYS A 229 22.91 5.43 -12.30
CA LYS A 229 23.91 5.46 -11.22
C LYS A 229 24.46 4.08 -10.83
N GLY A 230 23.60 3.05 -10.85
CA GLY A 230 24.00 1.66 -10.57
C GLY A 230 24.74 1.48 -9.23
N PRO A 231 25.49 0.37 -9.05
CA PRO A 231 26.29 0.13 -7.85
C PRO A 231 27.51 1.07 -7.75
N VAL A 232 27.98 1.63 -8.87
CA VAL A 232 29.19 2.47 -8.91
C VAL A 232 28.98 3.79 -8.15
N HIS A 233 27.85 4.46 -8.39
CA HIS A 233 27.57 5.75 -7.78
C HIS A 233 26.55 5.66 -6.64
N GLY A 234 25.76 4.57 -6.58
CA GLY A 234 24.67 4.44 -5.62
C GLY A 234 23.64 5.56 -5.75
N ARG A 235 22.77 5.70 -4.75
CA ARG A 235 21.73 6.74 -4.74
C ARG A 235 22.28 8.13 -4.38
N MET A 236 23.41 8.19 -3.66
CA MET A 236 24.06 9.40 -3.09
C MET A 236 23.29 10.07 -1.92
N TYR A 237 22.09 9.59 -1.60
CA TYR A 237 21.31 10.05 -0.46
C TYR A 237 20.43 8.92 0.11
N HIS A 238 20.05 9.05 1.38
CA HIS A 238 19.10 8.14 2.01
C HIS A 238 17.68 8.39 1.47
N LEU A 239 16.98 7.31 1.12
CA LEU A 239 15.57 7.35 0.79
C LEU A 239 14.84 6.31 1.62
N SER A 240 13.82 6.75 2.36
CA SER A 240 13.04 5.83 3.18
C SER A 240 12.30 4.83 2.29
N ARG A 241 12.48 3.54 2.58
CA ARG A 241 11.71 2.47 1.93
C ARG A 241 10.21 2.63 2.21
N GLU A 242 9.86 3.17 3.37
CA GLU A 242 8.48 3.39 3.77
C GLU A 242 7.83 4.50 2.93
N GLU A 243 8.51 5.62 2.71
CA GLU A 243 8.01 6.71 1.86
C GLU A 243 7.74 6.22 0.44
N ASN A 244 8.69 5.52 -0.17
CA ASN A 244 8.49 4.95 -1.51
C ASN A 244 7.30 4.00 -1.53
N ARG A 245 7.17 3.15 -0.51
CA ARG A 245 6.05 2.20 -0.41
C ARG A 245 4.70 2.91 -0.26
N ARG A 246 4.62 4.00 0.50
CA ARG A 246 3.41 4.83 0.62
C ARG A 246 3.06 5.50 -0.70
N SER A 247 4.06 6.03 -1.40
CA SER A 247 3.91 6.64 -2.73
C SER A 247 3.44 5.63 -3.78
N TYR A 248 4.00 4.42 -3.78
CA TYR A 248 3.58 3.32 -4.65
C TYR A 248 2.15 2.89 -4.37
N ASP A 249 1.82 2.66 -3.10
CA ASP A 249 0.49 2.23 -2.68
C ASP A 249 -0.57 3.29 -3.02
N TYR A 250 -0.27 4.57 -2.81
CA TYR A 250 -1.15 5.67 -3.19
C TYR A 250 -1.38 5.71 -4.71
N SER A 251 -0.30 5.66 -5.51
CA SER A 251 -0.39 5.63 -6.97
C SER A 251 -1.22 4.44 -7.46
N TYR A 252 -0.97 3.26 -6.89
CA TYR A 252 -1.67 2.03 -7.22
C TYR A 252 -3.17 2.15 -6.96
N HIS A 253 -3.58 2.59 -5.76
CA HIS A 253 -4.98 2.78 -5.42
C HIS A 253 -5.64 3.83 -6.31
N LYS A 254 -4.99 4.99 -6.48
CA LYS A 254 -5.51 6.07 -7.32
C LYS A 254 -5.77 5.58 -8.73
N TRP A 255 -4.83 4.87 -9.35
CA TRP A 255 -4.96 4.55 -10.78
C TRP A 255 -5.62 3.22 -11.08
N LEU A 256 -5.30 2.14 -10.36
CA LEU A 256 -5.87 0.81 -10.63
C LEU A 256 -7.19 0.57 -9.92
N ILE A 257 -7.48 1.27 -8.82
CA ILE A 257 -8.71 1.06 -8.05
C ILE A 257 -9.71 2.17 -8.34
N GLU A 258 -9.39 3.43 -8.00
CA GLU A 258 -10.32 4.56 -8.17
C GLU A 258 -10.57 4.90 -9.65
N ASN A 259 -9.57 4.69 -10.51
CA ASN A 259 -9.60 5.05 -11.92
C ASN A 259 -9.55 3.84 -12.87
N LYS A 260 -10.12 2.71 -12.41
CA LYS A 260 -10.11 1.41 -13.11
C LYS A 260 -10.46 1.50 -14.59
N ASP A 261 -11.61 2.07 -14.95
CA ASP A 261 -12.07 2.07 -16.35
C ASP A 261 -11.16 2.90 -17.26
N PHE A 262 -10.67 4.03 -16.75
CA PHE A 262 -9.66 4.83 -17.43
C PHE A 262 -8.37 4.02 -17.64
N PHE A 263 -7.88 3.36 -16.59
CA PHE A 263 -6.66 2.57 -16.67
C PHE A 263 -6.81 1.43 -17.68
N ILE A 264 -7.95 0.73 -17.69
CA ILE A 264 -8.27 -0.29 -18.69
C ILE A 264 -8.16 0.27 -20.10
N GLY A 265 -8.84 1.39 -20.38
CA GLY A 265 -8.80 2.01 -21.71
C GLY A 265 -7.40 2.47 -22.11
N LEU A 266 -6.59 2.93 -21.15
CA LEU A 266 -5.20 3.30 -21.40
C LEU A 266 -4.34 2.08 -21.79
N ILE A 267 -4.47 0.96 -21.08
CA ILE A 267 -3.75 -0.27 -21.42
C ILE A 267 -4.19 -0.79 -22.79
N GLU A 268 -5.49 -0.82 -23.07
CA GLU A 268 -6.03 -1.27 -24.36
C GLU A 268 -5.53 -0.43 -25.53
N LYS A 269 -5.43 0.90 -25.35
CA LYS A 269 -4.88 1.81 -26.38
C LYS A 269 -3.46 1.41 -26.81
N PHE A 270 -2.65 0.87 -25.91
CA PHE A 270 -1.26 0.52 -26.19
C PHE A 270 -1.02 -0.99 -26.30
N ALA A 271 -2.04 -1.82 -26.13
CA ALA A 271 -1.91 -3.26 -26.17
C ALA A 271 -1.39 -3.76 -27.54
N PRO A 272 -0.66 -4.90 -27.57
CA PRO A 272 -0.23 -5.70 -26.44
C PRO A 272 1.00 -5.12 -25.71
N LEU A 273 1.00 -5.15 -24.38
CA LEU A 273 2.16 -4.77 -23.57
C LEU A 273 3.05 -6.00 -23.30
N PRO A 274 4.39 -5.87 -23.31
CA PRO A 274 5.30 -6.97 -23.02
C PRO A 274 5.04 -7.60 -21.64
N GLY A 275 4.90 -8.92 -21.59
CA GLY A 275 4.68 -9.68 -20.36
C GLY A 275 3.26 -9.60 -19.78
N TRP A 276 2.33 -8.88 -20.42
CA TRP A 276 0.93 -8.87 -19.98
C TRP A 276 0.22 -10.15 -20.45
N PRO A 277 -0.44 -10.90 -19.55
CA PRO A 277 -1.18 -12.10 -19.93
C PRO A 277 -2.48 -11.74 -20.66
N PRO A 278 -3.00 -12.60 -21.57
CA PRO A 278 -4.26 -12.32 -22.27
C PRO A 278 -5.45 -12.02 -21.34
N ASN A 279 -5.51 -12.68 -20.18
CA ASN A 279 -6.52 -12.49 -19.14
C ASN A 279 -6.08 -11.49 -18.05
N TRP A 280 -5.38 -10.42 -18.44
CA TRP A 280 -4.85 -9.44 -17.50
C TRP A 280 -5.95 -8.72 -16.71
N LYS A 281 -7.14 -8.49 -17.30
CA LYS A 281 -8.26 -7.85 -16.60
C LYS A 281 -8.74 -8.71 -15.45
N GLU A 282 -8.93 -10.00 -15.68
CA GLU A 282 -9.35 -10.97 -14.67
C GLU A 282 -8.27 -11.17 -13.61
N LYS A 283 -6.99 -11.03 -13.97
CA LYS A 283 -5.90 -11.11 -12.99
C LYS A 283 -5.73 -9.84 -12.15
N LEU A 284 -6.07 -8.65 -12.67
CA LEU A 284 -5.99 -7.38 -11.94
C LEU A 284 -7.27 -7.05 -11.18
N TRP A 285 -8.42 -7.44 -11.71
CA TRP A 285 -9.72 -7.30 -11.09
C TRP A 285 -10.48 -8.60 -11.30
N PRO A 286 -10.11 -9.67 -10.56
CA PRO A 286 -10.90 -10.88 -10.56
C PRO A 286 -12.34 -10.49 -10.23
N SER A 287 -13.22 -10.71 -11.19
CA SER A 287 -14.63 -10.58 -10.93
C SER A 287 -15.00 -11.63 -9.90
N ASP A 288 -15.75 -11.24 -8.87
CA ASP A 288 -16.36 -12.14 -7.88
C ASP A 288 -17.21 -13.25 -8.52
N THR A 289 -17.36 -13.27 -9.85
CA THR A 289 -18.04 -14.30 -10.62
C THR A 289 -17.28 -15.62 -10.75
N THR A 290 -16.07 -15.77 -10.19
CA THR A 290 -15.48 -17.11 -9.94
C THR A 290 -15.73 -17.65 -8.52
N ILE A 291 -16.48 -16.93 -7.69
CA ILE A 291 -17.13 -17.47 -6.48
C ILE A 291 -18.64 -17.73 -6.71
N ILE A 292 -19.20 -17.29 -7.84
CA ILE A 292 -20.63 -17.48 -8.18
C ILE A 292 -20.78 -18.08 -9.59
N SER A 293 -20.29 -19.30 -9.80
CA SER A 293 -20.72 -20.13 -10.95
C SER A 293 -21.08 -21.57 -10.56
N ASN A 294 -21.37 -21.83 -9.29
CA ASN A 294 -22.04 -23.07 -8.82
C ASN A 294 -23.28 -22.79 -7.95
N ASN A 295 -23.96 -21.66 -8.16
CA ASN A 295 -25.13 -21.25 -7.36
C ASN A 295 -26.39 -20.96 -8.19
N SER A 296 -26.74 -21.85 -9.13
CA SER A 296 -28.11 -21.93 -9.68
C SER A 296 -28.86 -23.22 -9.32
N THR A 297 -28.25 -24.15 -8.57
CA THR A 297 -28.93 -25.36 -8.06
C THR A 297 -28.96 -25.49 -6.54
N ASN A 298 -28.29 -24.61 -5.78
CA ASN A 298 -28.19 -24.74 -4.32
C ASN A 298 -29.02 -23.75 -3.49
N LYS A 299 -29.72 -22.79 -4.09
CA LYS A 299 -30.56 -21.84 -3.32
C LYS A 299 -31.71 -22.55 -2.58
N LYS A 300 -32.31 -23.58 -3.19
CA LYS A 300 -33.31 -24.45 -2.53
C LYS A 300 -32.70 -25.48 -1.56
N LYS A 301 -31.39 -25.72 -1.61
CA LYS A 301 -30.69 -26.68 -0.73
C LYS A 301 -30.16 -25.99 0.55
N MET A 302 -29.71 -24.74 0.46
CA MET A 302 -29.28 -23.94 1.62
C MET A 302 -30.44 -23.53 2.53
N GLU A 303 -31.59 -23.14 1.99
CA GLU A 303 -32.79 -22.85 2.81
C GLU A 303 -33.30 -24.09 3.56
N LYS A 304 -33.09 -25.29 2.99
CA LYS A 304 -33.46 -26.56 3.63
C LYS A 304 -32.46 -27.04 4.68
N THR A 305 -31.27 -26.44 4.76
CA THR A 305 -30.23 -26.78 5.75
C THR A 305 -30.28 -25.88 7.00
N MET A 306 -30.89 -24.68 6.90
CA MET A 306 -31.04 -23.73 8.01
C MET A 306 -32.03 -24.16 9.12
N ALA A 307 -32.71 -25.30 8.96
CA ALA A 307 -33.62 -25.85 9.96
C ALA A 307 -32.93 -26.67 11.07
N THR A 308 -31.60 -26.79 11.07
CA THR A 308 -30.81 -27.44 12.16
C THR A 308 -30.09 -26.43 13.06
N LYS A 309 -30.69 -25.23 13.23
CA LYS A 309 -30.20 -24.15 14.08
C LYS A 309 -30.12 -24.54 15.56
N ASN A 310 -29.05 -24.03 16.20
CA ASN A 310 -28.90 -23.74 17.64
C ASN A 310 -28.36 -24.84 18.56
N ASN A 311 -27.19 -25.42 18.26
CA ASN A 311 -26.44 -26.18 19.27
C ASN A 311 -25.11 -25.55 19.70
N THR A 312 -24.88 -24.28 19.37
CA THR A 312 -23.69 -23.52 19.77
C THR A 312 -24.07 -22.17 20.38
N THR A 313 -23.41 -21.76 21.46
CA THR A 313 -23.54 -20.40 22.05
C THR A 313 -22.21 -19.67 21.97
N ILE A 314 -22.25 -18.40 21.57
CA ILE A 314 -21.08 -17.52 21.61
C ILE A 314 -20.90 -17.03 23.05
N ILE A 315 -19.74 -17.30 23.61
CA ILE A 315 -19.31 -16.77 24.91
C ILE A 315 -18.40 -15.58 24.63
N TYR A 316 -18.94 -14.37 24.79
CA TYR A 316 -18.23 -13.12 24.57
C TYR A 316 -17.63 -12.61 25.88
N ILE A 317 -16.31 -12.45 25.93
CA ILE A 317 -15.59 -11.98 27.12
C ILE A 317 -15.15 -10.54 26.94
N THR A 318 -15.38 -9.70 27.96
CA THR A 318 -14.87 -8.34 27.98
C THR A 318 -14.38 -7.91 29.35
N SER A 319 -13.23 -7.23 29.38
CA SER A 319 -12.72 -6.61 30.60
C SER A 319 -13.23 -5.19 30.82
N ASN A 320 -13.96 -4.61 29.85
CA ASN A 320 -14.43 -3.22 29.85
C ASN A 320 -13.34 -2.18 30.12
N ILE A 321 -12.13 -2.47 29.62
CA ILE A 321 -10.95 -1.60 29.69
C ILE A 321 -10.69 -0.87 28.37
N GLU A 322 -11.30 -1.35 27.30
CA GLU A 322 -11.11 -0.81 25.96
C GLU A 322 -11.91 0.49 25.76
N ASN A 323 -11.56 1.25 24.72
CA ASN A 323 -12.33 2.43 24.36
C ASN A 323 -13.78 2.03 24.03
N LEU A 324 -14.77 2.68 24.64
CA LEU A 324 -16.19 2.33 24.48
C LEU A 324 -16.67 2.37 23.01
N LYS A 325 -16.18 3.32 22.20
CA LYS A 325 -16.53 3.41 20.78
C LYS A 325 -15.94 2.24 19.99
N PHE A 326 -14.72 1.83 20.35
CA PHE A 326 -14.07 0.67 19.75
C PHE A 326 -14.81 -0.63 20.10
N GLU A 327 -15.09 -0.88 21.39
CA GLU A 327 -15.85 -2.08 21.80
C GLU A 327 -17.23 -2.14 21.14
N HIS A 328 -17.90 -0.99 20.97
CA HIS A 328 -19.18 -0.94 20.29
C HIS A 328 -19.08 -1.42 18.84
N LYS A 329 -18.02 -1.05 18.12
CA LYS A 329 -17.76 -1.53 16.75
C LYS A 329 -17.44 -3.03 16.72
N ILE A 330 -16.66 -3.52 17.68
CA ILE A 330 -16.37 -4.96 17.83
C ILE A 330 -17.65 -5.77 18.02
N ARG A 331 -18.52 -5.33 18.94
CA ARG A 331 -19.81 -5.96 19.18
C ARG A 331 -20.71 -5.95 17.94
N LYS A 332 -20.76 -4.83 17.22
CA LYS A 332 -21.54 -4.71 15.98
C LYS A 332 -21.03 -5.66 14.89
N GLU A 333 -19.71 -5.77 14.72
CA GLU A 333 -19.11 -6.69 13.76
C GLU A 333 -19.41 -8.15 14.14
N LEU A 334 -19.31 -8.49 15.43
CA LEU A 334 -19.65 -9.82 15.94
C LEU A 334 -21.13 -10.15 15.70
N GLU A 335 -22.05 -9.24 15.99
CA GLU A 335 -23.48 -9.42 15.72
C GLU A 335 -23.75 -9.71 14.24
N ASN A 336 -23.15 -8.94 13.34
CA ASN A 336 -23.29 -9.13 11.89
C ASN A 336 -22.80 -10.52 11.43
N ASN A 337 -21.70 -11.00 12.00
CA ASN A 337 -21.06 -12.24 11.57
C ASN A 337 -21.55 -13.48 12.34
N SER A 338 -22.26 -13.30 13.46
CA SER A 338 -22.69 -14.39 14.36
C SER A 338 -23.72 -15.36 13.78
N HIS A 339 -24.31 -15.06 12.62
CA HIS A 339 -25.44 -15.79 12.05
C HIS A 339 -26.66 -15.93 12.99
N GLY A 340 -26.78 -15.02 13.97
CA GLY A 340 -27.85 -15.04 14.96
C GLY A 340 -27.72 -16.13 16.03
N LEU A 341 -26.52 -16.68 16.23
CA LEU A 341 -26.25 -17.56 17.37
C LEU A 341 -26.52 -16.83 18.69
N PRO A 342 -27.01 -17.53 19.73
CA PRO A 342 -27.18 -16.93 21.04
C PRO A 342 -25.84 -16.45 21.59
N ILE A 343 -25.80 -15.22 22.10
CA ILE A 343 -24.63 -14.59 22.70
C ILE A 343 -24.84 -14.47 24.20
N ILE A 344 -23.90 -14.99 24.99
CA ILE A 344 -23.76 -14.69 26.42
C ILE A 344 -22.51 -13.85 26.58
N SER A 345 -22.66 -12.63 27.07
CA SER A 345 -21.54 -11.75 27.37
C SER A 345 -21.20 -11.79 28.85
N VAL A 346 -19.92 -11.96 29.18
CA VAL A 346 -19.43 -11.89 30.56
C VAL A 346 -18.52 -10.68 30.66
N SER A 347 -18.84 -9.77 31.58
CA SER A 347 -18.27 -8.42 31.64
C SER A 347 -18.01 -7.97 33.06
N ARG A 348 -17.12 -7.00 33.25
CA ARG A 348 -16.86 -6.39 34.57
C ARG A 348 -17.80 -5.25 34.90
N LYS A 349 -18.38 -4.63 33.86
CA LYS A 349 -19.39 -3.58 33.96
C LYS A 349 -20.65 -4.03 33.21
N PRO A 350 -21.85 -3.56 33.62
CA PRO A 350 -23.08 -3.84 32.90
C PRO A 350 -22.95 -3.49 31.41
N THR A 351 -23.21 -4.46 30.54
CA THR A 351 -23.01 -4.31 29.08
C THR A 351 -24.27 -4.74 28.33
N LYS A 352 -24.79 -3.90 27.43
CA LYS A 352 -25.95 -4.25 26.59
C LYS A 352 -25.50 -5.05 25.37
N PHE A 353 -25.32 -6.35 25.52
CA PHE A 353 -24.89 -7.25 24.44
C PHE A 353 -25.25 -8.71 24.71
N GLY A 354 -26.16 -9.28 23.91
CA GLY A 354 -26.72 -10.61 24.19
C GLY A 354 -27.30 -10.72 25.61
N LYS A 355 -27.20 -11.91 26.22
CA LYS A 355 -27.47 -12.09 27.65
C LYS A 355 -26.21 -11.74 28.44
N ASN A 356 -26.21 -10.60 29.12
CA ASN A 356 -25.06 -10.16 29.90
C ASN A 356 -25.05 -10.73 31.33
N ILE A 357 -23.87 -11.15 31.78
CA ILE A 357 -23.57 -11.50 33.17
C ILE A 357 -22.41 -10.60 33.61
N CYS A 358 -22.72 -9.64 34.47
CA CYS A 358 -21.74 -8.73 35.03
C CYS A 358 -21.10 -9.36 36.27
N VAL A 359 -19.81 -9.68 36.22
CA VAL A 359 -19.06 -10.27 37.34
C VAL A 359 -18.49 -9.22 38.30
N GLY A 360 -18.66 -7.93 37.97
CA GLY A 360 -18.18 -6.83 38.79
C GLY A 360 -16.68 -6.60 38.67
N ASP A 361 -16.12 -5.92 39.66
CA ASP A 361 -14.72 -5.50 39.65
C ASP A 361 -13.78 -6.63 40.11
N VAL A 362 -13.43 -7.52 39.17
CA VAL A 362 -12.54 -8.66 39.41
C VAL A 362 -11.11 -8.39 38.91
N PRO A 363 -10.05 -9.02 39.46
CA PRO A 363 -8.68 -8.74 39.03
C PRO A 363 -8.43 -8.95 37.53
N LEU A 364 -7.58 -8.12 36.90
CA LEU A 364 -7.11 -8.32 35.53
C LEU A 364 -6.00 -9.38 35.50
N CYS A 365 -6.37 -10.65 35.33
CA CYS A 365 -5.40 -11.74 35.20
C CYS A 365 -6.00 -12.94 34.47
N SER A 366 -5.15 -13.88 34.05
CA SER A 366 -5.55 -15.08 33.30
C SER A 366 -6.58 -15.93 34.05
N SER A 367 -6.46 -16.10 35.38
CA SER A 367 -7.42 -16.88 36.16
C SER A 367 -8.80 -16.21 36.19
N SER A 368 -8.87 -14.89 36.32
CA SER A 368 -10.14 -14.15 36.20
C SER A 368 -10.75 -14.25 34.81
N THR A 369 -9.93 -14.29 33.74
CA THR A 369 -10.46 -14.48 32.38
C THR A 369 -11.01 -15.90 32.20
N LEU A 370 -10.32 -16.94 32.68
CA LEU A 370 -10.85 -18.31 32.69
C LEU A 370 -12.15 -18.42 33.50
N LYS A 371 -12.22 -17.78 34.66
CA LYS A 371 -13.43 -17.80 35.49
C LYS A 371 -14.60 -17.07 34.83
N GLN A 372 -14.35 -15.99 34.07
CA GLN A 372 -15.38 -15.36 33.24
C GLN A 372 -15.87 -16.29 32.12
N ILE A 373 -14.96 -17.02 31.46
CA ILE A 373 -15.33 -18.05 30.48
C ILE A 373 -16.21 -19.11 31.13
N LEU A 374 -15.82 -19.62 32.31
CA LEU A 374 -16.59 -20.59 33.08
C LEU A 374 -18.01 -20.10 33.37
N VAL A 375 -18.17 -18.87 33.86
CA VAL A 375 -19.49 -18.24 34.11
C VAL A 375 -20.36 -18.23 32.85
N GLY A 376 -19.77 -17.88 31.70
CA GLY A 376 -20.46 -17.89 30.42
C GLY A 376 -20.89 -19.30 29.99
N LEU A 377 -19.99 -20.27 30.11
CA LEU A 377 -20.23 -21.67 29.78
C LEU A 377 -21.32 -22.30 30.67
N GLU A 378 -21.31 -22.02 31.97
CA GLU A 378 -22.33 -22.53 32.90
C GLU A 378 -23.72 -21.95 32.60
N ALA A 379 -23.77 -20.69 32.14
CA ALA A 379 -25.02 -20.04 31.74
C ALA A 379 -25.54 -20.48 30.36
N ALA A 380 -24.68 -20.95 29.47
CA ALA A 380 -25.06 -21.46 28.15
C ALA A 380 -25.85 -22.78 28.28
N LYS A 381 -26.84 -22.98 27.40
CA LYS A 381 -27.69 -24.18 27.40
C LYS A 381 -27.41 -25.14 26.24
N THR A 382 -26.62 -24.70 25.27
CA THR A 382 -26.25 -25.44 24.07
C THR A 382 -25.19 -26.51 24.38
N LYS A 383 -25.02 -27.49 23.48
CA LYS A 383 -24.00 -28.53 23.61
C LYS A 383 -22.60 -27.97 23.42
N TYR A 384 -22.43 -27.04 22.48
CA TYR A 384 -21.15 -26.44 22.14
C TYR A 384 -21.10 -24.98 22.53
N ALA A 385 -19.89 -24.49 22.78
CA ALA A 385 -19.61 -23.08 23.00
C ALA A 385 -18.45 -22.65 22.12
N ILE A 386 -18.48 -21.41 21.65
CA ILE A 386 -17.42 -20.77 20.86
C ILE A 386 -17.05 -19.44 21.49
N LEU A 387 -15.75 -19.12 21.55
CA LEU A 387 -15.27 -17.89 22.17
C LEU A 387 -15.27 -16.70 21.21
N ALA A 388 -15.56 -15.53 21.79
CA ALA A 388 -15.30 -14.23 21.20
C ALA A 388 -14.80 -13.26 22.29
N LYS A 389 -14.07 -12.21 21.89
CA LYS A 389 -13.49 -11.24 22.84
C LYS A 389 -13.55 -9.81 22.29
N ASP A 390 -13.56 -8.85 23.22
CA ASP A 390 -13.63 -7.40 23.01
C ASP A 390 -12.48 -6.75 22.22
N ASP A 391 -11.38 -7.47 21.99
CA ASP A 391 -10.24 -7.02 21.17
C ASP A 391 -10.03 -7.90 19.92
N TYR A 392 -11.10 -8.53 19.42
CA TYR A 392 -11.06 -9.38 18.22
C TYR A 392 -12.21 -9.11 17.26
N VAL A 393 -11.95 -9.27 15.95
CA VAL A 393 -13.00 -9.45 14.94
C VAL A 393 -12.89 -10.81 14.26
N TYR A 394 -14.04 -11.41 13.98
CA TYR A 394 -14.17 -12.80 13.53
C TYR A 394 -14.93 -12.83 12.20
N PRO A 395 -14.48 -13.61 11.21
CA PRO A 395 -15.19 -13.75 9.95
C PRO A 395 -16.42 -14.67 10.13
N PRO A 396 -17.45 -14.55 9.28
CA PRO A 396 -18.72 -15.27 9.47
C PRO A 396 -18.56 -16.79 9.58
N GLU A 397 -17.67 -17.39 8.77
CA GLU A 397 -17.47 -18.83 8.75
C GLU A 397 -16.92 -19.40 10.07
N TYR A 398 -16.28 -18.57 10.92
CA TYR A 398 -15.84 -19.00 12.24
C TYR A 398 -17.02 -19.48 13.10
N PHE A 399 -18.20 -18.86 12.94
CA PHE A 399 -19.41 -19.20 13.70
C PHE A 399 -20.22 -20.34 13.09
N THR A 400 -19.76 -20.92 11.98
CA THR A 400 -20.43 -22.05 11.31
C THR A 400 -19.85 -23.41 11.71
N GLN A 401 -18.77 -23.40 12.50
CA GLN A 401 -18.03 -24.61 12.86
C GLN A 401 -18.78 -25.49 13.87
N THR A 402 -18.64 -26.80 13.71
CA THR A 402 -19.17 -27.80 14.64
C THR A 402 -18.05 -28.74 15.06
N PRO A 403 -17.72 -28.86 16.37
CA PRO A 403 -16.66 -29.73 16.85
C PRO A 403 -16.83 -31.19 16.39
N PRO A 404 -15.77 -31.85 15.85
CA PRO A 404 -15.78 -33.23 15.40
C PRO A 404 -16.02 -34.24 16.53
N SER A 405 -15.66 -33.87 17.76
CA SER A 405 -15.81 -34.71 18.95
C SER A 405 -16.10 -33.87 20.19
N ASP A 406 -16.57 -34.53 21.25
CA ASP A 406 -16.94 -33.92 22.52
C ASP A 406 -15.82 -33.91 23.59
N ASP A 407 -14.69 -34.56 23.30
CA ASP A 407 -13.63 -34.91 24.26
C ASP A 407 -12.44 -33.95 24.27
N ARG A 408 -12.50 -32.86 23.50
CA ARG A 408 -11.47 -31.81 23.44
C ARG A 408 -12.02 -30.47 22.95
N LEU A 409 -11.22 -29.42 23.08
CA LEU A 409 -11.45 -28.14 22.41
C LEU A 409 -10.65 -28.07 21.12
N TYR A 410 -11.15 -27.26 20.20
CA TYR A 410 -10.60 -27.05 18.87
C TYR A 410 -10.17 -25.59 18.74
N GLN A 411 -8.99 -25.38 18.14
CA GLN A 411 -8.44 -24.04 17.93
C GLN A 411 -8.34 -23.70 16.44
N ASN A 412 -8.67 -22.46 16.11
CA ASN A 412 -8.45 -21.91 14.78
C ASN A 412 -7.08 -21.24 14.71
N ALA A 413 -6.27 -21.66 13.73
CA ALA A 413 -4.91 -21.20 13.56
C ALA A 413 -4.75 -20.01 12.60
N ASN A 414 -5.80 -19.62 11.89
CA ASN A 414 -5.75 -18.46 11.00
C ASN A 414 -5.93 -17.14 11.79
N VAL A 415 -5.09 -16.92 12.80
CA VAL A 415 -5.16 -15.73 13.66
C VAL A 415 -4.04 -14.76 13.32
N TRP A 416 -4.41 -13.50 13.14
CA TRP A 416 -3.51 -12.41 12.80
C TRP A 416 -3.70 -11.25 13.76
N VAL A 417 -2.64 -10.50 14.01
CA VAL A 417 -2.66 -9.29 14.84
C VAL A 417 -2.66 -8.06 13.94
N LEU A 418 -3.57 -7.14 14.20
CA LEU A 418 -3.66 -5.86 13.51
C LEU A 418 -2.62 -4.86 14.06
N GLY A 419 -1.68 -4.48 13.20
CA GLY A 419 -0.74 -3.38 13.38
C GLY A 419 -0.77 -2.43 12.16
N ASP A 420 0.39 -1.93 11.74
CA ASP A 420 0.56 -1.31 10.40
C ASP A 420 0.25 -2.29 9.25
N LYS A 421 0.33 -3.57 9.57
CA LYS A 421 0.04 -4.75 8.75
C LYS A 421 -0.64 -5.79 9.63
N TYR A 422 -1.09 -6.87 9.02
CA TYR A 422 -1.47 -8.09 9.70
C TYR A 422 -0.21 -8.92 10.01
N TRP A 423 -0.03 -9.27 11.27
CA TRP A 423 1.08 -10.08 11.75
C TRP A 423 0.56 -11.43 12.24
N GLN A 424 0.99 -12.53 11.62
CA GLN A 424 0.50 -13.84 12.02
C GLN A 424 0.96 -14.17 13.45
N THR A 425 0.10 -14.83 14.22
CA THR A 425 0.40 -15.21 15.60
C THR A 425 0.04 -16.66 15.88
N ASN A 426 0.70 -17.24 16.88
CA ASN A 426 0.37 -18.55 17.43
C ASN A 426 -0.49 -18.46 18.70
N HIS A 427 -1.04 -17.28 18.99
CA HIS A 427 -1.91 -17.06 20.16
C HIS A 427 -3.37 -17.28 19.76
N PHE A 428 -3.91 -18.43 20.15
CA PHE A 428 -5.26 -18.88 19.78
C PHE A 428 -6.24 -18.87 20.96
N GLU A 429 -5.89 -18.20 22.07
CA GLU A 429 -6.62 -18.21 23.35
C GLU A 429 -8.12 -17.87 23.22
N PHE A 430 -8.50 -17.02 22.25
CA PHE A 430 -9.89 -16.60 22.01
C PHE A 430 -10.45 -17.05 20.66
N ALA A 431 -9.75 -17.96 19.98
CA ALA A 431 -10.15 -18.56 18.71
C ALA A 431 -10.48 -20.05 18.91
N GLN A 432 -11.36 -20.36 19.87
CA GLN A 432 -11.63 -21.73 20.33
C GLN A 432 -13.12 -22.08 20.33
N ILE A 433 -13.42 -23.35 20.07
CA ILE A 433 -14.75 -23.94 20.14
C ILE A 433 -14.67 -25.36 20.72
N GLY A 434 -15.69 -25.80 21.46
CA GLY A 434 -15.73 -27.18 21.92
C GLY A 434 -17.01 -27.53 22.68
N ASN A 435 -17.06 -28.76 23.18
CA ASN A 435 -18.15 -29.21 24.03
C ASN A 435 -18.17 -28.45 25.35
N ARG A 436 -19.32 -27.84 25.65
CA ARG A 436 -19.51 -26.97 26.81
C ARG A 436 -19.20 -27.65 28.14
N LYS A 437 -19.63 -28.91 28.32
CA LYS A 437 -19.43 -29.65 29.58
C LYS A 437 -17.97 -30.02 29.78
N HIS A 438 -17.35 -30.57 28.74
CA HIS A 438 -15.92 -30.88 28.75
C HIS A 438 -15.07 -29.62 29.06
N TRP A 439 -15.41 -28.48 28.45
CA TRP A 439 -14.72 -27.22 28.71
C TRP A 439 -14.88 -26.75 30.16
N ILE A 440 -16.08 -26.86 30.74
CA ILE A 440 -16.35 -26.55 32.15
C ILE A 440 -15.46 -27.41 33.06
N ASP A 441 -15.40 -28.72 32.82
CA ASP A 441 -14.63 -29.66 33.64
C ASP A 441 -13.13 -29.32 33.60
N MET A 442 -12.60 -28.98 32.42
CA MET A 442 -11.23 -28.52 32.26
C MET A 442 -10.92 -27.23 33.04
N ILE A 443 -11.79 -26.22 32.94
CA ILE A 443 -11.56 -24.94 33.65
C ILE A 443 -11.67 -25.15 35.16
N LYS A 444 -12.64 -25.94 35.64
CA LYS A 444 -12.78 -26.27 37.06
C LYS A 444 -11.55 -27.00 37.60
N ALA A 445 -11.00 -27.95 36.84
CA ALA A 445 -9.75 -28.62 37.21
C ALA A 445 -8.56 -27.65 37.27
N ALA A 446 -8.46 -26.72 36.32
CA ALA A 446 -7.40 -25.71 36.28
C ALA A 446 -7.49 -24.67 37.41
N LEU A 447 -8.72 -24.35 37.85
CA LEU A 447 -9.00 -23.38 38.91
C LEU A 447 -9.28 -24.03 40.27
N LYS A 448 -8.99 -25.32 40.46
CA LYS A 448 -9.35 -26.08 41.67
C LYS A 448 -8.86 -25.46 42.98
N ASP A 449 -7.70 -24.80 42.94
CA ASP A 449 -7.05 -24.18 44.10
C ASP A 449 -7.38 -22.69 44.21
N GLN A 450 -8.16 -22.13 43.28
CA GLN A 450 -8.56 -20.74 43.28
C GLN A 450 -9.72 -20.52 44.27
N LYS A 451 -9.52 -19.62 45.23
CA LYS A 451 -10.60 -19.10 46.07
C LYS A 451 -11.17 -17.83 45.44
N ASP A 452 -12.49 -17.77 45.29
CA ASP A 452 -13.19 -16.64 44.68
C ASP A 452 -12.50 -16.13 43.40
N TRP A 453 -12.13 -14.86 43.34
CA TRP A 453 -11.47 -14.23 42.20
C TRP A 453 -9.99 -13.97 42.45
N GLU A 454 -9.38 -14.64 43.44
CA GLU A 454 -7.96 -14.47 43.75
C GLU A 454 -7.08 -14.88 42.55
N PRO A 455 -6.06 -14.09 42.20
CA PRO A 455 -5.15 -14.44 41.11
C PRO A 455 -4.42 -15.76 41.38
N VAL A 456 -4.46 -16.69 40.43
CA VAL A 456 -3.69 -17.95 40.47
C VAL A 456 -2.94 -18.15 39.15
N GLY A 457 -1.77 -18.80 39.22
CA GLY A 457 -0.92 -19.05 38.05
C GLY A 457 -1.50 -20.13 37.14
N VAL A 458 -2.27 -19.74 36.13
CA VAL A 458 -2.92 -20.65 35.18
C VAL A 458 -2.81 -20.16 33.74
N SER A 459 -2.71 -21.09 32.80
CA SER A 459 -2.72 -20.81 31.35
C SER A 459 -4.14 -20.63 30.86
N LEU A 460 -4.37 -19.68 29.94
CA LEU A 460 -5.66 -19.54 29.24
C LEU A 460 -5.92 -20.67 28.24
N THR A 461 -4.84 -21.31 27.78
CA THR A 461 -4.91 -22.48 26.91
C THR A 461 -4.72 -23.72 27.76
N LEU A 462 -5.81 -24.47 27.96
CA LEU A 462 -5.86 -25.62 28.87
C LEU A 462 -5.51 -26.98 28.21
N HIS A 463 -5.01 -26.97 26.96
CA HIS A 463 -4.65 -28.18 26.22
C HIS A 463 -3.15 -28.34 26.01
N ASN A 464 -2.70 -29.59 26.04
CA ASN A 464 -1.39 -30.01 25.56
C ASN A 464 -1.49 -30.39 24.08
N THR A 465 -0.90 -29.59 23.20
CA THR A 465 -0.12 -29.98 21.99
C THR A 465 0.01 -28.78 21.05
N ASN A 466 1.14 -28.72 20.35
CA ASN A 466 1.44 -27.75 19.29
C ASN A 466 0.62 -27.97 18.00
N GLN A 467 -0.62 -28.49 18.10
CA GLN A 467 -1.44 -28.82 16.94
C GLN A 467 -2.53 -27.78 16.72
N THR A 468 -2.52 -27.24 15.50
CA THR A 468 -3.59 -26.43 14.94
C THR A 468 -4.70 -27.37 14.47
N ASP A 469 -5.90 -27.27 15.03
CA ASP A 469 -6.99 -28.18 14.66
C ASP A 469 -7.67 -27.74 13.36
N TRP A 470 -7.87 -26.43 13.18
CA TRP A 470 -8.57 -25.86 12.03
C TRP A 470 -7.99 -24.56 11.50
N VAL A 471 -8.33 -24.25 10.25
CA VAL A 471 -7.96 -23.01 9.56
C VAL A 471 -9.20 -22.53 8.81
N THR A 472 -9.78 -21.40 9.22
CA THR A 472 -10.81 -20.74 8.40
C THR A 472 -10.19 -20.15 7.16
N GLU A 473 -10.99 -20.03 6.09
CA GLU A 473 -10.58 -19.35 4.86
C GLU A 473 -10.14 -17.92 5.16
N ASN A 474 -10.96 -17.17 5.90
CA ASN A 474 -10.64 -15.83 6.33
C ASN A 474 -10.06 -15.81 7.74
N ALA A 475 -9.18 -14.84 7.98
CA ALA A 475 -8.48 -14.73 9.24
C ALA A 475 -9.38 -14.29 10.38
N ILE A 476 -9.04 -14.65 11.61
CA ILE A 476 -9.50 -13.98 12.82
C ILE A 476 -8.47 -12.89 13.14
N ILE A 477 -8.93 -11.69 13.49
CA ILE A 477 -8.03 -10.56 13.74
C ILE A 477 -8.07 -10.19 15.22
N ASN A 478 -6.93 -10.31 15.91
CA ASN A 478 -6.69 -9.68 17.20
C ASN A 478 -6.28 -8.22 16.96
N ILE A 479 -6.89 -7.28 17.70
CA ILE A 479 -6.54 -5.87 17.67
C ILE A 479 -5.92 -5.51 19.01
N LYS A 480 -4.61 -5.21 19.03
CA LYS A 480 -3.97 -4.76 20.27
C LYS A 480 -4.21 -3.27 20.50
N SER A 481 -5.03 -2.98 21.50
CA SER A 481 -5.03 -1.67 22.14
C SER A 481 -3.81 -1.52 23.06
N THR A 482 -3.44 -0.29 23.39
CA THR A 482 -2.46 -0.02 24.45
C THR A 482 -3.01 -0.28 25.86
N SER A 483 -4.29 -0.63 25.99
CA SER A 483 -5.03 -0.79 27.26
C SER A 483 -5.11 -2.24 27.75
N GLY A 484 -4.71 -3.23 26.95
CA GLY A 484 -4.80 -4.66 27.29
C GLY A 484 -3.73 -5.21 28.24
N LEU A 485 -3.97 -6.43 28.76
CA LEU A 485 -3.06 -7.18 29.65
C LEU A 485 -1.64 -7.39 29.09
N ARG A 486 -1.52 -7.57 27.77
CA ARG A 486 -0.23 -7.65 27.06
C ARG A 486 -0.14 -6.51 26.06
N ARG A 487 0.79 -5.57 26.31
CA ARG A 487 1.01 -4.38 25.48
C ARG A 487 1.64 -4.67 24.11
N PHE A 488 2.39 -5.76 23.99
CA PHE A 488 3.06 -6.15 22.74
C PHE A 488 2.58 -7.53 22.28
N PRO A 489 2.16 -7.67 21.02
CA PRO A 489 1.77 -8.96 20.48
C PRO A 489 3.01 -9.83 20.23
N SER A 490 2.91 -11.10 20.62
CA SER A 490 3.84 -12.11 20.15
C SER A 490 3.42 -12.52 18.74
N VAL A 491 4.32 -12.33 17.79
CA VAL A 491 4.11 -12.61 16.37
C VAL A 491 5.05 -13.73 15.92
N ARG A 492 4.62 -14.51 14.93
CA ARG A 492 5.48 -15.49 14.27
C ARG A 492 6.62 -14.77 13.56
N ARG A 493 7.85 -15.19 13.80
CA ARG A 493 9.04 -14.64 13.13
C ARG A 493 9.28 -15.25 11.75
N ASP A 494 8.71 -16.42 11.51
CA ASP A 494 8.81 -17.20 10.29
C ASP A 494 7.67 -16.94 9.29
N ALA A 495 6.68 -16.12 9.69
CA ALA A 495 5.59 -15.69 8.83
C ALA A 495 5.74 -14.21 8.47
N TYR A 496 5.72 -13.90 7.17
CA TYR A 496 5.78 -12.52 6.73
C TYR A 496 4.47 -11.78 7.04
N PRO A 497 4.53 -10.54 7.55
CA PRO A 497 3.34 -9.73 7.76
C PRO A 497 2.67 -9.36 6.44
N LYS A 498 1.33 -9.39 6.41
CA LYS A 498 0.51 -9.09 5.22
C LYS A 498 -0.12 -7.72 5.34
N ARG A 499 -0.15 -6.93 4.26
CA ARG A 499 -0.79 -5.60 4.26
C ARG A 499 -2.31 -5.66 4.18
N GLY A 500 -2.81 -6.63 3.43
CA GLY A 500 -4.23 -6.92 3.26
C GLY A 500 -4.51 -8.39 3.53
N LEU A 501 -5.73 -8.68 3.97
CA LEU A 501 -6.27 -10.05 4.00
C LEU A 501 -7.54 -10.11 3.15
N PRO A 502 -7.85 -11.24 2.49
CA PRO A 502 -8.93 -11.34 1.50
C PRO A 502 -10.27 -10.77 1.96
N TYR A 503 -10.69 -11.09 3.19
CA TYR A 503 -11.96 -10.62 3.74
C TYR A 503 -11.88 -9.29 4.50
N TRP A 504 -10.75 -8.99 5.12
CA TRP A 504 -10.61 -7.82 5.99
C TRP A 504 -10.09 -6.58 5.27
N GLY A 505 -9.73 -6.69 4.00
CA GLY A 505 -9.11 -5.60 3.26
C GLY A 505 -7.77 -5.20 3.88
N LEU A 506 -7.38 -3.94 3.70
CA LEU A 506 -6.12 -3.44 4.21
C LEU A 506 -6.13 -3.27 5.74
N ALA A 507 -4.98 -3.51 6.38
CA ALA A 507 -4.82 -3.29 7.81
C ALA A 507 -5.14 -1.84 8.21
N THR A 508 -4.74 -0.86 7.39
CA THR A 508 -5.00 0.57 7.59
C THR A 508 -6.49 0.93 7.49
N GLU A 509 -7.21 0.32 6.56
CA GLU A 509 -8.65 0.50 6.39
C GLU A 509 -9.41 -0.12 7.56
N LEU A 510 -9.04 -1.34 7.95
CA LEU A 510 -9.64 -1.99 9.12
C LEU A 510 -9.36 -1.20 10.39
N LYS A 511 -8.15 -0.66 10.57
CA LYS A 511 -7.82 0.25 11.68
C LYS A 511 -8.70 1.50 11.68
N THR A 512 -8.87 2.14 10.53
CA THR A 512 -9.74 3.31 10.37
C THR A 512 -11.21 2.97 10.67
N LYS A 513 -11.71 1.86 10.11
CA LYS A 513 -13.06 1.33 10.35
C LYS A 513 -13.29 1.13 11.84
N LEU A 514 -12.34 0.51 12.54
CA LEU A 514 -12.42 0.21 13.97
C LEU A 514 -12.09 1.42 14.88
N GLY A 515 -11.43 2.45 14.36
CA GLY A 515 -11.05 3.66 15.10
C GLY A 515 -9.92 3.42 16.09
N VAL A 516 -8.88 2.68 15.67
CA VAL A 516 -7.69 2.30 16.44
C VAL A 516 -6.37 2.64 15.75
#